data_AF-A0A968K7E3-F1
#
_entry.id   AF-A0A968K7E3-F1
#
_cell.length_a   1.000
_cell.length_b   1.000
_cell.length_c   1.000
_cell.angle_alpha   90.00
_cell.angle_beta   90.00
_cell.angle_gamma   90.00
#
_symmetry.space_group_name_H-M   'P 1'
#
loop_
_entity.id
_entity.type
_entity.pdbx_description
1 polymer ?
#
loop_
_entity_poly.entity_id
_entity_poly.type
_entity_poly.pdbx_seq_one_letter_code
_entity_poly.pdbx_strand_id
1 'polypeptide(L)'
;MNTLPKILRHIDPNRIKNLLVEAVDQYSPSFAEIPAMRVFAEALDEAGIPYYRQSVPSPLSNSNRGNLVVGLGPTDDIALLWVGHLDTIELWHDEGHQARIAGDALYGLGAADMKGG
;
A
#
# COMPACT_ATOMS: atom_id res chain seq x y z
N MET A 1 28.00 12.98 10.35
CA MET A 1 26.83 13.29 11.21
C MET A 1 25.83 12.15 11.09
N ASN A 2 25.33 11.60 12.20
CA ASN A 2 24.32 10.55 12.16
C ASN A 2 22.98 11.15 11.71
N THR A 3 22.58 10.89 10.46
CA THR A 3 21.36 11.42 9.83
C THR A 3 20.10 10.66 10.26
N LEU A 4 20.24 9.45 10.78
CA LEU A 4 19.10 8.58 11.14
C LEU A 4 18.14 9.22 12.16
N PRO A 5 18.58 9.81 13.28
CA PRO A 5 17.65 10.43 14.23
C PRO A 5 16.87 11.62 13.64
N LYS A 6 17.42 12.30 12.63
CA LYS A 6 16.69 13.37 11.93
C LYS A 6 15.60 12.78 11.05
N ILE A 7 15.90 11.72 10.31
CA ILE A 7 14.93 11.02 9.44
C ILE A 7 13.78 10.44 10.27
N LEU A 8 14.09 9.75 11.38
CA LEU A 8 13.07 9.13 12.23
C LEU A 8 12.08 10.14 12.83
N ARG A 9 12.47 11.41 13.01
CA ARG A 9 11.55 12.47 13.49
C ARG A 9 10.50 12.88 12.46
N HIS A 10 10.68 12.54 11.19
CA HIS A 10 9.70 12.79 10.13
C HIS A 10 8.68 11.65 10.01
N ILE A 11 8.84 10.56 10.77
CA ILE A 11 7.86 9.47 10.80
C ILE A 11 6.72 9.87 11.74
N ASP A 12 5.54 10.08 11.17
CA ASP A 12 4.30 10.22 11.92
C ASP A 12 3.64 8.85 12.08
N PRO A 13 3.68 8.25 13.29
CA PRO A 13 3.13 6.91 13.50
C PRO A 13 1.61 6.87 13.38
N ASN A 14 0.90 7.97 13.67
CA ASN A 14 -0.56 8.00 13.58
C ASN A 14 -1.02 8.06 12.13
N ARG A 15 -0.34 8.87 11.30
CA ARG A 15 -0.58 8.90 9.85
C ARG A 15 -0.38 7.52 9.22
N ILE A 16 0.73 6.84 9.55
CA ILE A 16 1.03 5.50 9.00
C ILE A 16 0.01 4.46 9.47
N LYS A 17 -0.37 4.47 10.75
CA LYS A 17 -1.38 3.55 11.28
C LYS A 17 -2.75 3.78 10.61
N ASN A 18 -3.17 5.02 10.44
CA ASN A 18 -4.45 5.34 9.81
C ASN A 18 -4.47 4.91 8.34
N LEU A 19 -3.39 5.16 7.60
CA LEU A 19 -3.24 4.71 6.22
C LEU A 19 -3.35 3.18 6.12
N LEU A 20 -2.69 2.44 7.02
CA LEU A 20 -2.76 0.98 7.03
C LEU A 20 -4.16 0.47 7.37
N VAL A 21 -4.84 1.08 8.36
CA VAL A 21 -6.24 0.76 8.69
C VAL A 21 -7.13 0.92 7.46
N GLU A 22 -7.06 2.08 6.81
CA GLU A 22 -7.88 2.39 5.64
C GLU A 22 -7.61 1.42 4.48
N ALA A 23 -6.34 1.07 4.24
CA ALA A 23 -5.96 0.12 3.21
C ALA A 23 -6.45 -1.30 3.51
N VAL A 24 -6.38 -1.77 4.76
CA VAL A 24 -6.83 -3.10 5.20
C VAL A 24 -8.36 -3.20 5.16
N ASP A 25 -9.06 -2.11 5.45
CA ASP A 25 -10.52 -2.02 5.31
C ASP A 25 -10.99 -2.07 3.86
N GLN A 26 -10.09 -1.96 2.87
CA GLN A 26 -10.42 -2.24 1.48
C GLN A 26 -10.20 -3.72 1.15
N TYR A 27 -11.26 -4.48 0.91
CA TYR A 27 -11.13 -5.83 0.37
C TYR A 27 -10.56 -5.78 -1.04
N SER A 28 -9.43 -6.44 -1.26
CA SER A 28 -8.67 -6.36 -2.50
C SER A 28 -8.13 -7.73 -2.90
N PRO A 29 -8.98 -8.74 -3.20
CA PRO A 29 -8.48 -10.02 -3.65
C PRO A 29 -7.72 -9.85 -4.98
N SER A 30 -6.87 -10.82 -5.33
CA SER A 30 -6.14 -10.80 -6.60
C SER A 30 -7.07 -10.48 -7.78
N PHE A 31 -6.59 -9.64 -8.70
CA PHE A 31 -7.33 -9.08 -9.84
C PHE A 31 -8.40 -8.01 -9.52
N ALA A 32 -8.61 -7.66 -8.24
CA ALA A 32 -9.56 -6.63 -7.80
C ALA A 32 -8.90 -5.60 -6.85
N GLU A 33 -7.68 -5.17 -7.15
CA GLU A 33 -6.82 -4.39 -6.24
C GLU A 33 -7.16 -2.89 -6.18
N ILE A 34 -8.05 -2.41 -7.05
CA ILE A 34 -8.36 -0.97 -7.21
C ILE A 34 -8.76 -0.27 -5.91
N PRO A 35 -9.63 -0.84 -5.04
CA PRO A 35 -10.02 -0.18 -3.81
C PRO A 35 -8.82 0.13 -2.90
N ALA A 36 -7.95 -0.85 -2.66
CA ALA A 36 -6.74 -0.65 -1.87
C ALA A 36 -5.74 0.30 -2.57
N MET A 37 -5.58 0.18 -3.90
CA MET A 37 -4.74 1.08 -4.69
C MET A 37 -5.13 2.54 -4.54
N ARG A 38 -6.44 2.84 -4.46
CA ARG A 38 -6.93 4.21 -4.33
C ARG A 38 -6.48 4.86 -3.03
N VAL A 39 -6.49 4.11 -1.93
CA VAL A 39 -6.03 4.60 -0.62
C VAL A 39 -4.57 5.07 -0.69
N PHE A 40 -3.68 4.28 -1.30
CA PHE A 40 -2.28 4.66 -1.46
C PHE A 40 -2.07 5.79 -2.47
N ALA A 41 -2.84 5.81 -3.55
CA ALA A 41 -2.80 6.88 -4.55
C ALA A 41 -3.19 8.24 -3.93
N GLU A 42 -4.29 8.27 -3.17
CA GLU A 42 -4.75 9.46 -2.44
C GLU A 42 -3.71 9.91 -1.41
N ALA A 43 -3.11 8.98 -0.65
CA ALA A 43 -2.04 9.31 0.30
C ALA A 43 -0.78 9.88 -0.37
N LEU A 44 -0.43 9.43 -1.58
CA LEU A 44 0.67 9.99 -2.36
C LEU A 44 0.32 11.40 -2.88
N ASP A 45 -0.90 11.60 -3.35
CA ASP A 45 -1.39 12.91 -3.79
C ASP A 45 -1.39 13.94 -2.64
N GLU A 46 -1.90 13.57 -1.47
CA GLU A 46 -1.87 14.41 -0.27
C GLU A 46 -0.46 14.77 0.19
N ALA A 47 0.49 13.84 0.02
CA ALA A 47 1.90 14.07 0.32
C ALA A 47 2.65 14.87 -0.78
N GLY A 48 2.00 15.15 -1.92
CA GLY A 48 2.62 15.81 -3.07
C GLY A 48 3.70 14.95 -3.75
N ILE A 49 3.60 13.62 -3.63
CA ILE A 49 4.56 12.69 -4.22
C ILE A 49 4.05 12.28 -5.61
N PRO A 50 4.78 12.59 -6.69
CA PRO A 50 4.34 12.22 -8.04
C PRO A 50 4.40 10.71 -8.21
N TYR A 51 3.31 10.16 -8.75
CA TYR A 51 3.22 8.76 -9.16
C TYR A 51 2.55 8.67 -10.52
N TYR A 52 2.70 7.52 -11.18
CA TYR A 52 1.87 7.17 -12.33
C TYR A 52 1.32 5.77 -12.19
N ARG A 53 0.16 5.56 -12.81
CA ARG A 53 -0.48 4.24 -12.87
C ARG A 53 -0.04 3.52 -14.13
N GLN A 54 0.74 2.45 -13.97
CA GLN A 54 1.11 1.57 -15.07
C GLN A 54 0.01 0.52 -15.26
N SER A 55 -0.67 0.53 -16.40
CA SER A 55 -1.66 -0.50 -16.73
C SER A 55 -0.98 -1.88 -16.89
N VAL A 56 -1.59 -2.92 -16.33
CA VAL A 56 -1.11 -4.31 -16.46
C VAL A 56 -2.12 -5.10 -17.29
N PRO A 57 -1.72 -5.63 -18.46
CA PRO A 57 -2.59 -6.47 -19.28
C PRO A 57 -3.06 -7.70 -18.51
N SER A 58 -4.34 -8.04 -18.67
CA SER A 58 -4.94 -9.20 -18.00
C SER A 58 -5.74 -10.02 -19.01
N PRO A 59 -5.70 -11.36 -18.92
CA PRO A 59 -6.54 -12.23 -19.76
C PRO A 59 -8.03 -12.12 -19.39
N LEU A 60 -8.35 -11.52 -18.23
CA LEU A 60 -9.72 -11.21 -17.82
C LEU A 60 -10.12 -9.86 -18.43
N SER A 61 -11.14 -9.87 -19.30
CA SER A 61 -11.55 -8.72 -20.11
C SER A 61 -12.04 -7.50 -19.31
N ASN A 62 -12.35 -7.67 -18.04
CA ASN A 62 -12.84 -6.64 -17.11
C ASN A 62 -11.79 -6.20 -16.08
N SER A 63 -10.57 -6.75 -16.15
CA SER A 63 -9.54 -6.50 -15.15
C SER A 63 -8.81 -5.18 -15.45
N ASN A 64 -9.01 -4.19 -14.57
CA ASN A 64 -8.35 -2.89 -14.65
C ASN A 64 -7.14 -2.88 -13.70
N ARG A 65 -6.23 -3.83 -13.87
CA ARG A 65 -5.04 -3.94 -13.01
C ARG A 65 -4.02 -2.89 -13.35
N GLY A 66 -3.23 -2.53 -12.35
CA GLY A 66 -2.12 -1.64 -12.57
C GLY A 66 -1.14 -1.66 -11.42
N ASN A 67 0.02 -1.09 -11.65
CA ASN A 67 0.99 -0.76 -10.62
C ASN A 67 0.90 0.74 -10.33
N LEU A 68 1.11 1.13 -9.08
CA LEU A 68 1.49 2.50 -8.75
C LEU A 68 3.01 2.56 -8.81
N VAL A 69 3.54 3.45 -9.63
CA VAL A 69 4.98 3.62 -9.80
C VAL A 69 5.38 5.01 -9.32
N VAL A 70 6.31 5.04 -8.38
CA VAL A 70 6.88 6.26 -7.79
C VAL A 70 8.36 6.31 -8.15
N GLY A 71 8.80 7.46 -8.68
CA GLY A 71 10.21 7.74 -8.94
C GLY A 71 10.68 8.91 -8.09
N LEU A 72 11.75 8.71 -7.31
CA LEU A 72 12.37 9.76 -6.50
C LEU A 72 13.84 9.92 -6.90
N GLY A 73 14.25 11.14 -7.22
CA GLY A 73 15.61 11.45 -7.64
C GLY A 73 15.83 11.28 -9.15
N PRO A 74 17.11 11.26 -9.60
CA PRO A 74 17.47 11.09 -11.01
C PRO A 74 16.99 9.74 -11.57
N THR A 75 16.53 9.72 -12.82
CA THR A 75 15.92 8.54 -13.46
C THR A 75 16.90 7.65 -14.21
N ASP A 76 18.16 8.09 -14.35
CA ASP A 76 19.11 7.47 -15.27
C ASP A 76 19.76 6.20 -14.68
N ASP A 77 19.81 6.09 -13.34
CA ASP A 77 20.34 4.94 -12.62
C ASP A 77 19.47 4.62 -11.38
N ILE A 78 18.88 3.42 -11.33
CA ILE A 78 18.09 2.96 -10.19
C ILE A 78 19.04 2.40 -9.11
N ALA A 79 19.24 3.16 -8.03
CA ALA A 79 20.07 2.73 -6.90
C ALA A 79 19.33 1.81 -5.90
N LEU A 80 18.00 1.92 -5.83
CA LEU A 80 17.15 1.17 -4.91
C LEU A 80 15.76 0.99 -5.53
N LEU A 81 15.23 -0.23 -5.46
CA LEU A 81 13.88 -0.56 -5.87
C LEU A 81 13.14 -1.21 -4.71
N TRP A 82 12.00 -0.64 -4.33
CA TRP A 82 11.02 -1.29 -3.47
C TRP A 82 9.87 -1.82 -4.33
N VAL A 83 9.52 -3.08 -4.10
CA VAL A 83 8.42 -3.75 -4.79
C VAL A 83 7.52 -4.37 -3.74
N GLY A 84 6.22 -4.15 -3.91
CA GLY A 84 5.19 -4.79 -3.10
C GLY A 84 3.92 -5.02 -3.91
N HIS A 85 2.97 -5.70 -3.29
CA HIS A 85 1.66 -6.01 -3.84
C HIS A 85 0.56 -5.49 -2.91
N LEU A 86 -0.62 -5.26 -3.46
CA LEU A 86 -1.79 -4.75 -2.72
C LEU A 86 -2.93 -5.75 -2.68
N ASP A 87 -2.84 -6.80 -3.50
CA ASP A 87 -3.82 -7.86 -3.44
C ASP A 87 -3.71 -8.66 -2.15
N THR A 88 -4.81 -9.31 -1.80
CA THR A 88 -4.86 -10.29 -0.73
C THR A 88 -5.33 -11.60 -1.30
N ILE A 89 -5.13 -12.67 -0.53
CA ILE A 89 -5.90 -13.90 -0.75
C ILE A 89 -7.40 -13.61 -0.58
N GLU A 90 -8.23 -14.54 -1.06
CA GLU A 90 -9.67 -14.49 -0.79
C GLU A 90 -9.98 -14.69 0.70
N LEU A 91 -11.13 -14.16 1.12
CA LEU A 91 -11.69 -14.44 2.44
C LEU A 91 -11.91 -15.95 2.61
N TRP A 92 -11.26 -16.52 3.62
CA TRP A 92 -11.31 -17.95 3.90
C TRP A 92 -12.06 -18.29 5.20
N HIS A 93 -12.50 -17.27 5.95
CA HIS A 93 -13.16 -17.42 7.25
C HIS A 93 -14.19 -16.30 7.49
N ASP A 94 -15.12 -16.55 8.42
CA ASP A 94 -16.30 -15.72 8.66
C ASP A 94 -16.02 -14.44 9.47
N GLU A 95 -14.81 -14.29 10.04
CA GLU A 95 -14.47 -13.11 10.87
C GLU A 95 -14.22 -11.83 10.05
N GLY A 96 -14.20 -11.93 8.72
CA GLY A 96 -14.07 -10.79 7.81
C GLY A 96 -12.61 -10.39 7.50
N HIS A 97 -12.43 -9.24 6.86
CA HIS A 97 -11.13 -8.73 6.42
C HIS A 97 -10.68 -7.46 7.18
N GLN A 98 -11.59 -6.86 7.94
CA GLN A 98 -11.48 -5.49 8.42
C GLN A 98 -10.32 -5.30 9.40
N ALA A 99 -9.81 -4.07 9.44
CA ALA A 99 -8.75 -3.70 10.36
C ALA A 99 -9.26 -3.72 11.80
N ARG A 100 -8.48 -4.33 12.69
CA ARG A 100 -8.74 -4.31 14.14
C ARG A 100 -7.44 -4.06 14.88
N ILE A 101 -7.43 -3.01 15.69
CA ILE A 101 -6.30 -2.72 16.58
C ILE A 101 -6.57 -3.37 17.94
N ALA A 102 -5.62 -4.17 18.43
CA ALA A 102 -5.64 -4.70 19.79
C ALA A 102 -4.26 -4.56 20.42
N GLY A 103 -4.13 -3.63 21.37
CA GLY A 103 -2.84 -3.28 21.96
C GLY A 103 -1.93 -2.61 20.94
N ASP A 104 -0.77 -3.21 20.72
CA ASP A 104 0.27 -2.78 19.79
C ASP A 104 0.17 -3.45 18.40
N ALA A 105 -0.80 -4.35 18.21
CA ALA A 105 -0.98 -5.09 16.98
C ALA A 105 -2.20 -4.60 16.17
N LEU A 106 -2.01 -4.53 14.84
CA LEU A 106 -3.09 -4.38 13.86
C LEU A 106 -3.34 -5.73 13.18
N TYR A 107 -4.57 -6.21 13.27
CA TYR A 107 -5.07 -7.42 12.65
C TYR A 107 -5.94 -7.06 11.46
N GLY A 108 -6.01 -7.94 10.46
CA GLY A 108 -6.86 -7.80 9.28
C GLY A 108 -6.23 -8.46 8.06
N LEU A 109 -7.04 -8.72 7.04
CA LEU A 109 -6.56 -9.41 5.84
C LEU A 109 -5.65 -8.48 5.04
N GLY A 110 -4.43 -8.96 4.78
CA GLY A 110 -3.41 -8.19 4.08
C GLY A 110 -2.61 -7.23 4.96
N ALA A 111 -2.88 -7.15 6.27
CA ALA A 111 -2.15 -6.28 7.19
C ALA A 111 -0.64 -6.62 7.21
N ALA A 112 -0.30 -7.91 7.25
CA ALA A 112 1.08 -8.39 7.21
C ALA A 112 1.56 -8.79 5.80
N ASP A 113 0.65 -9.13 4.88
CA ASP A 113 0.97 -9.58 3.51
C ASP A 113 0.06 -8.92 2.46
N MET A 114 0.45 -7.79 1.87
CA MET A 114 1.62 -7.00 2.27
C MET A 114 1.35 -5.51 2.38
N LYS A 115 0.12 -5.11 2.68
CA LYS A 115 -0.27 -3.68 2.79
C LYS A 115 0.51 -2.93 3.87
N GLY A 116 1.01 -3.62 4.89
CA GLY A 116 1.87 -3.07 5.93
C GLY A 116 3.38 -3.14 5.67
N GLY A 117 3.79 -3.67 4.51
CA GLY A 117 5.20 -3.78 4.09
C GLY A 117 5.87 -2.45 3.76
#